data_AF-A0A5S9MLL3-F1
#
_entry.id   AF-A0A5S9MLL3-F1
#
_cell.length_a   1.000
_cell.length_b   1.000
_cell.length_c   1.000
_cell.angle_alpha   90.00
_cell.angle_beta   90.00
_cell.angle_gamma   90.00
#
_symmetry.space_group_name_H-M   'P 1'
#
loop_
_entity.id
_entity.type
_entity.pdbx_description
1 polymer ?
#
loop_
_entity_poly.entity_id
_entity_poly.type
_entity_poly.pdbx_seq_one_letter_code
_entity_poly.pdbx_strand_id
1 'polypeptide(L)'
;MDRLPGENHDDFELKNVRMILSNGTQIPPINAKPLKEWRMGDSGNAKKVRTFQFEIPKEAYVSTYIKWDTKRLKEGPHLIEAKTSDEYASVRVKVDNTGPRIKTNVQAKDQYKGAFTLKAKVTDRWSDIEELKAYVDGKPVSLPYQTSSSELKPGKHTFTIKAKRRCREHVDVEKSSRRYMSILKHQSGWQIRRK
;
A
#
# COMPACT_ATOMS: atom_id res chain seq x y z
N MET A 1 -32.83 37.39 -38.05
CA MET A 1 -32.98 35.94 -37.80
C MET A 1 -34.06 35.81 -36.74
N ASP A 2 -35.19 35.32 -37.20
CA ASP A 2 -36.54 35.39 -36.64
C ASP A 2 -36.68 34.58 -35.34
N ARG A 3 -37.19 35.19 -34.27
CA ARG A 3 -37.89 34.46 -33.19
C ARG A 3 -39.33 34.93 -33.29
N LEU A 4 -40.22 34.07 -33.74
CA LEU A 4 -41.65 34.39 -33.78
C LEU A 4 -42.12 34.65 -32.34
N PRO A 5 -42.79 35.80 -32.05
CA PRO A 5 -43.33 36.07 -30.73
C PRO A 5 -44.47 35.10 -30.43
N GLY A 6 -44.28 34.20 -29.47
CA GLY A 6 -45.32 33.27 -29.00
C GLY A 6 -44.92 31.80 -28.93
N GLU A 7 -43.76 31.41 -29.46
CA GLU A 7 -43.27 30.04 -29.34
C GLU A 7 -42.61 29.80 -27.98
N ASN A 8 -43.31 29.03 -27.12
CA ASN A 8 -42.80 28.59 -25.83
C ASN A 8 -42.15 27.21 -25.99
N HIS A 9 -40.82 27.19 -26.09
CA HIS A 9 -40.02 25.97 -26.32
C HIS A 9 -39.47 25.33 -25.04
N ASP A 10 -39.72 25.94 -23.87
CA ASP A 10 -39.14 25.51 -22.60
C ASP A 10 -40.14 24.79 -21.68
N ASP A 11 -41.40 24.69 -22.10
CA ASP A 11 -42.45 23.94 -21.40
C ASP A 11 -42.76 22.59 -22.04
N PHE A 12 -42.82 21.54 -21.23
CA PHE A 12 -43.11 20.17 -21.69
C PHE A 12 -43.84 19.34 -20.61
N GLU A 13 -44.44 18.24 -21.05
CA GLU A 13 -45.12 17.30 -20.16
C GLU A 13 -44.29 16.03 -19.95
N LEU A 14 -44.13 15.67 -18.68
CA LEU A 14 -43.46 14.45 -18.28
C LEU A 14 -44.47 13.42 -17.79
N LYS A 15 -44.45 12.24 -18.40
CA LYS A 15 -45.32 11.10 -18.05
C LYS A 15 -44.52 9.80 -18.10
N ASN A 16 -44.90 8.83 -17.26
CA ASN A 16 -44.38 7.47 -17.31
C ASN A 16 -42.84 7.33 -17.27
N VAL A 17 -42.21 8.05 -16.35
CA VAL A 17 -40.75 8.07 -16.15
C VAL A 17 -40.23 6.69 -15.74
N ARG A 18 -39.17 6.23 -16.41
CA ARG A 18 -38.49 4.96 -16.14
C ARG A 18 -36.98 5.12 -16.30
N MET A 19 -36.23 4.40 -15.49
CA MET A 19 -34.79 4.18 -15.69
C MET A 19 -34.60 2.91 -16.51
N ILE A 20 -33.74 2.95 -17.52
CA ILE A 20 -33.44 1.81 -18.39
C ILE A 20 -32.01 1.37 -18.10
N LEU A 21 -31.82 0.13 -17.68
CA LEU A 21 -30.51 -0.47 -17.45
C LEU A 21 -29.88 -0.97 -18.76
N SER A 22 -28.57 -1.26 -18.74
CA SER A 22 -27.82 -1.73 -19.92
C SER A 22 -28.34 -3.04 -20.50
N ASN A 23 -29.02 -3.87 -19.71
CA ASN A 23 -29.68 -5.11 -20.16
C ASN A 23 -31.12 -4.91 -20.64
N GLY A 24 -31.58 -3.66 -20.76
CA GLY A 24 -32.94 -3.31 -21.19
C GLY A 24 -34.00 -3.36 -20.09
N THR A 25 -33.65 -3.76 -18.86
CA THR A 25 -34.59 -3.75 -17.73
C THR A 25 -35.06 -2.34 -17.44
N GLN A 26 -36.38 -2.16 -17.33
CA GLN A 26 -37.00 -0.88 -17.02
C GLN A 26 -37.41 -0.82 -15.54
N ILE A 27 -36.95 0.20 -14.83
CA ILE A 27 -37.20 0.39 -13.40
C ILE A 27 -38.05 1.65 -13.23
N PRO A 28 -39.28 1.54 -12.71
CA PRO A 28 -40.09 2.70 -12.35
C PRO A 28 -39.58 3.33 -11.04
N PRO A 29 -39.87 4.62 -10.77
CA PRO A 29 -39.52 5.24 -9.50
C PRO A 29 -40.34 4.65 -8.34
N ILE A 30 -39.81 4.74 -7.11
CA ILE A 30 -40.41 4.15 -5.89
C ILE A 30 -41.89 4.55 -5.70
N ASN A 31 -42.25 5.78 -6.10
CA ASN A 31 -43.63 6.30 -6.02
C ASN A 31 -44.23 6.54 -7.42
N ALA A 32 -44.11 5.57 -8.31
CA ALA A 32 -44.55 5.69 -9.70
C ALA A 32 -46.04 6.05 -9.84
N LYS A 33 -46.32 7.06 -10.66
CA LYS A 33 -47.66 7.46 -11.09
C LYS A 33 -47.68 7.51 -12.61
N PRO A 34 -47.79 6.36 -13.31
CA PRO A 34 -47.55 6.26 -14.75
C PRO A 34 -48.54 7.07 -15.59
N LEU A 35 -49.77 7.23 -15.11
CA LEU A 35 -50.81 8.04 -15.77
C LEU A 35 -50.74 9.52 -15.42
N LYS A 36 -49.93 9.92 -14.43
CA LYS A 36 -49.83 11.31 -14.00
C LYS A 36 -48.92 12.09 -14.95
N GLU A 37 -49.47 13.17 -15.49
CA GLU A 37 -48.72 14.18 -16.23
C GLU A 37 -48.18 15.24 -15.28
N TRP A 38 -46.93 15.62 -15.50
CA TRP A 38 -46.27 16.68 -14.76
C TRP A 38 -45.79 17.73 -15.74
N ARG A 39 -46.32 18.96 -15.59
CA ARG A 39 -45.86 20.11 -16.37
C ARG A 39 -44.50 20.57 -15.87
N MET A 40 -43.55 20.66 -16.78
CA MET A 40 -42.18 21.08 -16.56
C MET A 40 -41.91 22.32 -17.40
N GLY A 41 -41.07 23.22 -16.89
CA GLY A 41 -40.77 24.52 -17.53
C GLY A 41 -40.97 25.69 -16.58
N ASP A 42 -41.26 26.87 -17.11
CA ASP A 42 -41.27 28.13 -16.35
C ASP A 42 -42.61 28.88 -16.32
N SER A 43 -43.64 28.35 -17.02
CA SER A 43 -44.97 28.94 -17.00
C SER A 43 -45.89 28.39 -15.90
N GLY A 44 -46.78 29.25 -15.42
CA GLY A 44 -47.90 28.88 -14.54
C GLY A 44 -47.51 28.02 -13.35
N ASN A 45 -48.05 26.80 -13.29
CA ASN A 45 -47.80 25.82 -12.22
C ASN A 45 -46.69 24.79 -12.57
N ALA A 46 -45.92 25.02 -13.64
CA ALA A 46 -44.84 24.13 -14.06
C ALA A 46 -43.68 24.15 -13.05
N LYS A 47 -42.96 23.04 -12.94
CA LYS A 47 -41.74 22.96 -12.13
C LYS A 47 -40.51 22.83 -13.02
N LYS A 48 -39.46 23.61 -12.74
CA LYS A 48 -38.18 23.51 -13.44
C LYS A 48 -37.40 22.25 -13.10
N VAL A 49 -37.58 21.72 -11.90
CA VAL A 49 -36.85 20.54 -11.39
C VAL A 49 -37.82 19.56 -10.75
N ARG A 50 -37.59 18.27 -11.02
CA ARG A 50 -38.32 17.17 -10.40
C ARG A 50 -37.40 16.00 -10.14
N THR A 51 -37.43 15.50 -8.91
CA THR A 51 -36.62 14.37 -8.48
C THR A 51 -37.42 13.07 -8.55
N PHE A 52 -36.79 12.02 -9.04
CA PHE A 52 -37.27 10.65 -9.00
C PHE A 52 -36.26 9.79 -8.26
N GLN A 53 -36.75 8.91 -7.39
CA GLN A 53 -35.93 7.94 -6.69
C GLN A 53 -36.21 6.58 -7.28
N PHE A 54 -35.16 5.82 -7.56
CA PHE A 54 -35.23 4.48 -8.12
C PHE A 54 -34.53 3.50 -7.17
N GLU A 55 -35.11 2.32 -7.03
CA GLU A 55 -34.50 1.22 -6.31
C GLU A 55 -33.92 0.25 -7.35
N ILE A 56 -32.58 0.13 -7.39
CA ILE A 56 -31.89 -0.76 -8.31
C ILE A 56 -31.87 -2.16 -7.69
N PRO A 57 -32.42 -3.19 -8.36
CA PRO A 57 -32.43 -4.55 -7.83
C PRO A 57 -30.99 -5.05 -7.68
N LYS A 58 -30.73 -5.84 -6.62
CA LYS A 58 -29.38 -6.30 -6.30
C LYS A 58 -28.76 -7.11 -7.44
N GLU A 59 -29.59 -7.82 -8.18
CA GLU A 59 -29.24 -8.65 -9.33
C GLU A 59 -28.74 -7.82 -10.53
N ALA A 60 -29.05 -6.52 -10.59
CA ALA A 60 -28.52 -5.60 -11.59
C ALA A 60 -27.08 -5.13 -11.29
N TYR A 61 -26.58 -5.34 -10.07
CA TYR A 61 -25.18 -5.09 -9.72
C TYR A 61 -24.31 -6.27 -10.15
N VAL A 62 -24.07 -6.38 -11.46
CA VAL A 62 -23.17 -7.41 -12.03
C VAL A 62 -21.72 -6.98 -11.94
N SER A 63 -21.06 -7.20 -10.79
CA SER A 63 -19.61 -7.09 -10.69
C SER A 63 -18.98 -8.48 -10.64
N THR A 64 -17.95 -8.70 -11.46
CA THR A 64 -17.10 -9.89 -11.35
C THR A 64 -15.88 -9.52 -10.53
N TYR A 65 -15.56 -10.32 -9.52
CA TYR A 65 -14.33 -10.19 -8.76
C TYR A 65 -13.59 -11.52 -8.73
N ILE A 66 -12.26 -11.45 -8.69
CA ILE A 66 -11.38 -12.61 -8.53
C ILE A 66 -10.61 -12.41 -7.24
N LYS A 67 -10.61 -13.41 -6.36
CA LYS A 67 -9.76 -13.41 -5.19
C LYS A 67 -8.31 -13.62 -5.63
N TRP A 68 -7.48 -12.61 -5.42
CA TRP A 68 -6.08 -12.64 -5.81
C TRP A 68 -5.17 -12.92 -4.59
N ASP A 69 -4.65 -14.15 -4.49
CA ASP A 69 -3.71 -14.55 -3.43
C ASP A 69 -2.26 -14.44 -3.91
N THR A 70 -1.60 -13.33 -3.57
CA THR A 70 -0.23 -13.02 -4.00
C THR A 70 0.82 -13.93 -3.36
N LYS A 71 0.54 -14.58 -2.22
CA LYS A 71 1.52 -15.44 -1.53
C LYS A 71 1.86 -16.70 -2.32
N ARG A 72 0.97 -17.11 -3.22
CA ARG A 72 1.12 -18.30 -4.06
C ARG A 72 1.75 -18.00 -5.42
N LEU A 73 1.98 -16.73 -5.72
CA LEU A 73 2.54 -16.31 -7.00
C LEU A 73 4.05 -16.19 -6.94
N LYS A 74 4.67 -16.42 -8.10
CA LYS A 74 6.08 -16.09 -8.31
C LYS A 74 6.25 -14.58 -8.22
N GLU A 75 7.35 -14.16 -7.61
CA GLU A 75 7.73 -12.75 -7.61
C GLU A 75 8.02 -12.23 -9.01
N GLY A 76 7.76 -10.95 -9.24
CA GLY A 76 7.99 -10.28 -10.51
C GLY A 76 6.71 -9.66 -11.10
N PRO A 77 6.76 -9.25 -12.38
CA PRO A 77 5.63 -8.61 -13.04
C PRO A 77 4.52 -9.63 -13.35
N HIS A 78 3.28 -9.22 -13.12
CA HIS A 78 2.05 -9.91 -13.52
C HIS A 78 1.18 -8.94 -14.31
N LEU A 79 0.47 -9.44 -15.32
CA LEU A 79 -0.53 -8.69 -16.06
C LEU A 79 -1.91 -9.11 -15.57
N ILE A 80 -2.72 -8.14 -15.16
CA ILE A 80 -4.13 -8.34 -14.83
C ILE A 80 -4.94 -7.72 -15.96
N GLU A 81 -5.89 -8.48 -16.49
CA GLU A 81 -6.73 -8.09 -17.62
C GLU A 81 -8.20 -8.26 -17.24
N ALA A 82 -9.01 -7.30 -17.66
CA ALA A 82 -10.47 -7.35 -17.59
C ALA A 82 -11.00 -7.08 -19.00
N LYS A 83 -11.93 -7.92 -19.46
CA LYS A 83 -12.47 -7.86 -20.81
C LYS A 83 -13.97 -8.14 -20.81
N THR A 84 -14.73 -7.31 -21.52
CA THR A 84 -16.13 -7.53 -21.89
C THR A 84 -16.24 -7.74 -23.41
N SER A 85 -17.45 -7.76 -23.97
CA SER A 85 -17.65 -7.72 -25.43
C SER A 85 -17.04 -6.48 -26.07
N ASP A 86 -17.12 -5.34 -25.40
CA ASP A 86 -16.88 -4.02 -25.99
C ASP A 86 -15.71 -3.26 -25.32
N GLU A 87 -15.25 -3.70 -24.15
CA GLU A 87 -14.21 -3.02 -23.37
C GLU A 87 -13.08 -3.96 -22.98
N TYR A 88 -11.89 -3.38 -22.86
CA TYR A 88 -10.70 -4.04 -22.35
C TYR A 88 -9.90 -3.08 -21.47
N ALA A 89 -9.48 -3.55 -20.32
CA ALA A 89 -8.58 -2.85 -19.42
C ALA A 89 -7.48 -3.79 -18.96
N SER A 90 -6.28 -3.26 -18.76
CA SER A 90 -5.18 -4.04 -18.19
C SER A 90 -4.28 -3.20 -17.31
N VAL A 91 -3.66 -3.85 -16.34
CA VAL A 91 -2.68 -3.25 -15.43
C VAL A 91 -1.54 -4.22 -15.21
N ARG A 92 -0.31 -3.70 -15.24
CA ARG A 92 0.87 -4.44 -14.81
C ARG A 92 1.16 -4.14 -13.36
N VAL A 93 1.28 -5.19 -12.57
CA VAL A 93 1.56 -5.16 -11.14
C VAL A 93 2.80 -5.99 -10.86
N LYS A 94 3.57 -5.62 -9.84
CA LYS A 94 4.72 -6.41 -9.40
C LYS A 94 4.39 -7.09 -8.09
N VAL A 95 4.48 -8.41 -8.06
CA VAL A 95 4.39 -9.20 -6.82
C VAL A 95 5.77 -9.30 -6.21
N ASP A 96 5.89 -8.91 -4.95
CA ASP A 96 7.10 -9.03 -4.15
C ASP A 96 6.77 -9.53 -2.74
N ASN A 97 7.17 -10.78 -2.48
CA ASN A 97 6.92 -11.49 -1.23
C ASN A 97 8.20 -11.61 -0.37
N THR A 98 9.32 -11.01 -0.79
CA THR A 98 10.63 -11.16 -0.14
C THR A 98 11.05 -9.84 0.50
N GLY A 99 11.22 -9.85 1.82
CA GLY A 99 11.80 -8.72 2.54
C GLY A 99 13.32 -8.55 2.33
N PRO A 100 13.90 -7.44 2.83
CA PRO A 100 15.29 -7.09 2.58
C PRO A 100 16.28 -8.17 3.06
N ARG A 101 17.49 -8.21 2.53
CA ARG A 101 18.57 -9.09 2.99
C ARG A 101 19.60 -8.27 3.75
N ILE A 102 19.93 -8.70 4.96
CA ILE A 102 20.93 -8.07 5.83
C ILE A 102 22.17 -8.96 5.87
N LYS A 103 23.32 -8.39 5.51
CA LYS A 103 24.66 -8.98 5.72
C LYS A 103 25.42 -8.14 6.73
N THR A 104 26.16 -8.79 7.63
CA THR A 104 26.99 -8.14 8.65
C THR A 104 28.34 -8.85 8.74
N ASN A 105 29.38 -8.13 9.14
CA ASN A 105 30.68 -8.73 9.43
C ASN A 105 30.73 -9.43 10.80
N VAL A 106 29.67 -9.30 11.62
CA VAL A 106 29.58 -9.98 12.92
C VAL A 106 29.14 -11.43 12.72
N GLN A 107 30.01 -12.38 13.03
CA GLN A 107 29.65 -13.79 13.11
C GLN A 107 29.24 -14.17 14.53
N ALA A 108 28.26 -15.06 14.65
CA ALA A 108 27.78 -15.51 15.95
C ALA A 108 28.86 -16.37 16.63
N LYS A 109 29.08 -16.14 17.92
CA LYS A 109 30.06 -16.84 18.79
C LYS A 109 31.53 -16.42 18.62
N ASP A 110 31.83 -15.52 17.69
CA ASP A 110 33.17 -14.93 17.60
C ASP A 110 33.50 -14.09 18.84
N GLN A 111 34.80 -14.08 19.17
CA GLN A 111 35.37 -13.26 20.22
C GLN A 111 36.05 -12.04 19.61
N TYR A 112 35.74 -10.86 20.14
CA TYR A 112 36.29 -9.60 19.65
C TYR A 112 37.14 -8.96 20.75
N LYS A 113 38.33 -8.52 20.37
CA LYS A 113 39.34 -7.93 21.26
C LYS A 113 40.03 -6.78 20.54
N GLY A 114 40.42 -5.75 21.30
CA GLY A 114 41.03 -4.55 20.74
C GLY A 114 39.99 -3.68 20.02
N ALA A 115 40.44 -2.83 19.11
CA ALA A 115 39.56 -2.00 18.28
C ALA A 115 38.97 -2.82 17.12
N PHE A 116 37.69 -2.63 16.85
CA PHE A 116 36.99 -3.27 15.73
C PHE A 116 35.85 -2.38 15.23
N THR A 117 35.28 -2.75 14.07
CA THR A 117 34.18 -1.98 13.45
C THR A 117 33.03 -2.90 13.11
N LEU A 118 31.83 -2.55 13.57
CA LEU A 118 30.59 -3.22 13.18
C LEU A 118 30.07 -2.60 11.89
N LYS A 119 29.81 -3.45 10.90
CA LYS A 119 29.34 -3.05 9.57
C LYS A 119 28.15 -3.92 9.17
N ALA A 120 27.19 -3.31 8.49
CA ALA A 120 26.11 -4.03 7.85
C ALA A 120 25.86 -3.49 6.44
N LYS A 121 25.45 -4.38 5.56
CA LYS A 121 24.93 -4.04 4.24
C LYS A 121 23.52 -4.61 4.13
N VAL A 122 22.57 -3.76 3.78
CA VAL A 122 21.18 -4.15 3.52
C VAL A 122 20.91 -3.95 2.05
N THR A 123 20.31 -4.97 1.43
CA THR A 123 19.93 -4.97 0.02
C THR A 123 18.55 -5.57 -0.12
N ASP A 124 17.72 -4.99 -0.96
CA ASP A 124 16.44 -5.54 -1.35
C ASP A 124 16.40 -5.66 -2.89
N ARG A 125 15.70 -6.67 -3.39
CA ARG A 125 15.72 -6.99 -4.83
C ARG A 125 14.78 -6.07 -5.61
N TRP A 126 13.70 -5.62 -4.99
CA TRP A 126 12.56 -5.02 -5.67
C TRP A 126 12.22 -3.63 -5.15
N SER A 127 12.62 -3.31 -3.92
CA SER A 127 12.38 -2.05 -3.24
C SER A 127 13.67 -1.37 -2.79
N ASP A 128 13.62 -0.05 -2.62
CA ASP A 128 14.66 0.67 -1.90
C ASP A 128 14.56 0.40 -0.39
N ILE A 129 15.67 0.60 0.32
CA ILE A 129 15.67 0.60 1.79
C ILE A 129 15.24 1.98 2.26
N GLU A 130 14.15 2.03 3.02
CA GLU A 130 13.61 3.28 3.59
C GLU A 130 14.28 3.60 4.92
N GLU A 131 14.52 2.58 5.74
CA GLU A 131 15.10 2.77 7.06
C GLU A 131 16.09 1.65 7.40
N LEU A 132 17.21 2.05 8.02
CA LEU A 132 18.20 1.16 8.60
C LEU A 132 18.55 1.64 10.01
N LYS A 133 18.26 0.80 11.01
CA LYS A 133 18.58 1.05 12.42
C LYS A 133 19.49 -0.05 12.94
N ALA A 134 20.50 0.34 13.72
CA ALA A 134 21.42 -0.59 14.36
C ALA A 134 21.50 -0.33 15.85
N TYR A 135 21.71 -1.39 16.63
CA TYR A 135 21.76 -1.34 18.08
C TYR A 135 22.83 -2.26 18.63
N VAL A 136 23.57 -1.79 19.64
CA VAL A 136 24.45 -2.59 20.49
C VAL A 136 23.82 -2.63 21.89
N ASP A 137 23.45 -3.82 22.36
CA ASP A 137 22.74 -4.04 23.63
C ASP A 137 21.48 -3.18 23.79
N GLY A 138 20.73 -3.04 22.69
CA GLY A 138 19.52 -2.22 22.64
C GLY A 138 19.77 -0.71 22.55
N LYS A 139 21.01 -0.23 22.62
CA LYS A 139 21.35 1.19 22.44
C LYS A 139 21.58 1.50 20.96
N PRO A 140 20.96 2.55 20.40
CA PRO A 140 21.10 2.89 18.99
C PRO A 140 22.53 3.30 18.64
N VAL A 141 23.02 2.86 17.48
CA VAL A 141 24.34 3.21 16.94
C VAL A 141 24.24 3.53 15.45
N SER A 142 25.12 4.40 14.96
CA SER A 142 25.31 4.64 13.52
C SER A 142 26.27 3.63 12.92
N LEU A 143 26.03 3.21 11.67
CA LEU A 143 26.93 2.30 10.94
C LEU A 143 27.73 3.06 9.86
N PRO A 144 29.02 2.74 9.68
CA PRO A 144 29.81 1.79 10.45
C PRO A 144 30.07 2.26 11.90
N TYR A 145 29.98 1.35 12.87
CA TYR A 145 30.20 1.67 14.29
C TYR A 145 31.59 1.21 14.73
N GLN A 146 32.48 2.15 15.02
CA GLN A 146 33.79 1.85 15.60
C GLN A 146 33.65 1.67 17.11
N THR A 147 34.24 0.61 17.66
CA THR A 147 34.29 0.40 19.10
C THR A 147 35.46 -0.49 19.49
N SER A 148 35.60 -0.80 20.78
CA SER A 148 36.65 -1.67 21.27
C SER A 148 36.23 -2.52 22.47
N SER A 149 37.04 -3.54 22.79
CA SER A 149 36.88 -4.32 24.03
C SER A 149 37.07 -3.51 25.32
N SER A 150 37.54 -2.25 25.23
CA SER A 150 37.66 -1.34 26.38
C SER A 150 36.42 -0.47 26.57
N GLU A 151 35.63 -0.27 25.52
CA GLU A 151 34.40 0.53 25.55
C GLU A 151 33.15 -0.30 25.85
N LEU A 152 33.20 -1.60 25.52
CA LEU A 152 32.16 -2.56 25.86
C LEU A 152 32.54 -3.33 27.13
N LYS A 153 31.54 -3.62 27.96
CA LYS A 153 31.76 -4.47 29.14
C LYS A 153 32.26 -5.86 28.69
N PRO A 154 33.09 -6.56 29.47
CA PRO A 154 33.41 -7.95 29.16
C PRO A 154 32.14 -8.83 29.23
N GLY A 155 31.96 -9.74 28.27
CA GLY A 155 30.81 -10.67 28.27
C GLY A 155 30.09 -10.76 26.93
N LYS A 156 28.82 -11.20 26.97
CA LYS A 156 27.99 -11.36 25.77
C LYS A 156 27.28 -10.04 25.45
N HIS A 157 27.36 -9.65 24.19
CA HIS A 157 26.71 -8.48 23.63
C HIS A 157 25.78 -8.88 22.48
N THR A 158 24.78 -8.05 22.23
CA THR A 158 23.87 -8.21 21.10
C THR A 158 24.06 -7.10 20.10
N PHE A 159 24.29 -7.47 18.83
CA PHE A 159 24.23 -6.55 17.72
C PHE A 159 22.95 -6.81 16.92
N THR A 160 22.04 -5.84 16.93
CA THR A 160 20.74 -5.94 16.25
C THR A 160 20.69 -4.94 15.11
N ILE A 161 20.32 -5.39 13.91
CA ILE A 161 20.09 -4.56 12.74
C ILE A 161 18.63 -4.74 12.33
N LYS A 162 17.92 -3.62 12.19
CA LYS A 162 16.55 -3.56 11.68
C LYS A 162 16.55 -2.79 10.38
N ALA A 163 15.87 -3.34 9.38
CA ALA A 163 15.69 -2.66 8.10
C ALA A 163 14.23 -2.68 7.69
N LYS A 164 13.77 -1.52 7.21
CA LYS A 164 12.48 -1.34 6.57
C LYS A 164 12.71 -0.97 5.11
N ARG A 165 12.05 -1.66 4.20
CA ARG A 165 12.04 -1.32 2.78
C ARG A 165 10.90 -0.35 2.48
N ARG A 166 11.06 0.46 1.44
CA ARG A 166 9.98 1.29 0.92
C ARG A 166 8.95 0.39 0.23
N CYS A 167 7.72 0.40 0.73
CA CYS A 167 6.61 -0.22 0.03
C CYS A 167 5.65 0.85 -0.47
N ARG A 168 5.50 0.98 -1.79
CA ARG A 168 4.74 2.09 -2.39
C ARG A 168 3.22 1.89 -2.35
N GLU A 169 2.69 0.71 -2.01
CA GLU A 169 1.23 0.53 -1.93
C GLU A 169 0.69 -0.70 -1.13
N HIS A 170 1.51 -1.54 -0.49
CA HIS A 170 1.02 -2.58 0.44
C HIS A 170 2.03 -2.98 1.53
N VAL A 171 1.54 -3.29 2.74
CA VAL A 171 2.20 -3.86 3.95
C VAL A 171 3.72 -3.64 4.09
N ASP A 172 4.09 -2.80 5.06
CA ASP A 172 5.45 -2.63 5.53
C ASP A 172 6.05 -3.96 6.01
N VAL A 173 7.13 -4.40 5.36
CA VAL A 173 7.87 -5.60 5.78
C VAL A 173 9.16 -5.15 6.48
N GLU A 174 9.15 -5.21 7.81
CA GLU A 174 10.34 -5.03 8.65
C GLU A 174 11.12 -6.34 8.73
N LYS A 175 12.45 -6.27 8.59
CA LYS A 175 13.32 -7.41 8.88
C LYS A 175 14.31 -7.06 9.97
N SER A 176 14.47 -7.99 10.91
CA SER A 176 15.44 -7.90 12.01
C SER A 176 16.47 -9.02 11.88
N SER A 177 17.74 -8.67 12.10
CA SER A 177 18.83 -9.63 12.31
C SER A 177 19.47 -9.35 13.66
N ARG A 178 19.54 -10.36 14.52
CA ARG A 178 20.23 -10.30 15.82
C ARG A 178 21.41 -11.27 15.79
N ARG A 179 22.59 -10.76 16.13
CA ARG A 179 23.81 -11.55 16.31
C ARG A 179 24.32 -11.40 17.74
N TYR A 180 24.91 -12.48 18.25
CA TYR A 180 25.56 -12.52 19.54
C TYR A 180 27.07 -12.45 19.36
N MET A 181 27.70 -11.58 20.13
CA MET A 181 29.13 -11.34 20.12
C MET A 181 29.67 -11.50 21.53
N SER A 182 30.86 -12.08 21.68
CA SER A 182 31.54 -12.17 22.98
C SER A 182 32.72 -11.20 23.02
N ILE A 183 32.79 -10.36 24.04
CA ILE A 183 33.89 -9.42 24.28
C ILE A 183 34.81 -9.99 25.35
N LEU A 184 36.09 -10.15 25.00
CA LEU A 184 37.11 -10.56 25.94
C LEU A 184 37.57 -9.39 26.81
N LYS A 185 37.96 -9.68 28.06
CA LYS A 185 38.58 -8.67 28.95
C LYS A 185 39.80 -8.05 28.28
N HIS A 186 39.88 -6.73 28.30
CA HIS A 186 41.11 -6.01 28.02
C HIS A 186 42.12 -6.33 29.15
N GLN A 187 43.16 -7.11 28.86
CA GLN A 187 44.33 -7.20 29.73
C GLN A 187 45.27 -6.08 29.34
N SER A 188 45.32 -5.01 30.15
CA SER A 188 46.42 -4.05 30.09
C SER A 188 47.69 -4.80 30.51
N GLY A 189 48.63 -4.96 29.57
CA GLY A 189 49.93 -5.52 29.86
C GLY A 189 50.67 -4.60 30.82
N TRP A 190 50.91 -5.08 32.04
CA TRP A 190 51.90 -4.50 32.94
C TRP A 190 53.29 -4.75 32.34
N GLN A 191 53.96 -3.69 31.89
CA GLN A 191 55.40 -3.72 31.71
C GLN A 191 56.02 -3.63 33.11
N ILE A 192 56.38 -4.79 33.66
CA ILE A 192 57.27 -4.87 34.83
C ILE A 192 58.62 -4.27 34.39
N ARG A 193 58.96 -3.10 34.92
CA ARG A 193 60.34 -2.62 34.91
C ARG A 193 61.18 -3.66 35.65
N ARG A 194 62.10 -4.33 34.95
CA ARG A 194 63.22 -5.00 35.60
C ARG A 194 64.36 -4.00 35.76
N LYS A 195 65.03 -4.16 36.92
CA LYS A 195 65.98 -3.26 37.60
C LYS A 195 66.92 -2.48 36.70
#